data_AF-A0A7Y5RUM8-F1
#
_entry.id   AF-A0A7Y5RUM8-F1
#
_cell.length_a   1.000
_cell.length_b   1.000
_cell.length_c   1.000
_cell.angle_alpha   90.00
_cell.angle_beta   90.00
_cell.angle_gamma   90.00
#
_symmetry.space_group_name_H-M   'P 1'
#
loop_
_entity.id
_entity.type
_entity.pdbx_description
1 polymer ?
#
loop_
_entity_poly.entity_id
_entity_poly.type
_entity_poly.pdbx_seq_one_letter_code
_entity_poly.pdbx_strand_id
1 'polypeptide(L)'
;MRLLSTTNFGASNITTEQAIVTVSASAVAGVGRMAVLCYMQALNTASCVRELRIYTDGVSVNSGIGPVAVNNVPFNHDAAAFAETHGGTTTCLSRIIPHVGTSGDLDIRLISSNSGDTAVYGTIYVVSLDEMDGALATHAGSDGSIAAAIDAIDTAAAAIQAKTDNLPAAPAAQAKLDTLHDTRIPGVIQPQTGDSFARLGAPAGASVSADVAAVKTDTGNLVSRVTATLFTGITSLAEWLGLLAGKQVGDATARTELRATGAGSGTFDETSDSIEALADAPGAPAEVDEAAIAAAVWTNAQRTLTQSIGELIELAQSGRVLIVTHYSWSLSLTGLGDLTDADDLIFSLKSDPRQSDAAAAVQVRQTLGLVRINGAAAATAGDGAIVIDDAAAGDVTISLEETATELLDEIRSGRYDLAVLRSGGAKNVLALGPAEVRLGITRATI
;
A
#
# COMPACT_ATOMS: atom_id res chain seq x y z
N MET A 1 78.03 -65.06 -20.17
CA MET A 1 78.61 -66.23 -20.85
C MET A 1 79.47 -66.95 -19.84
N ARG A 2 79.27 -68.26 -19.66
CA ARG A 2 80.00 -69.07 -18.69
C ARG A 2 80.88 -70.10 -19.39
N LEU A 3 82.15 -70.22 -19.00
CA LEU A 3 83.04 -71.27 -19.52
C LEU A 3 82.68 -72.63 -18.90
N LEU A 4 82.43 -73.63 -19.74
CA LEU A 4 82.07 -75.00 -19.33
C LEU A 4 83.27 -75.94 -19.38
N SER A 5 84.12 -75.81 -20.40
CA SER A 5 85.34 -76.58 -20.52
C SER A 5 86.39 -75.82 -21.32
N THR A 6 87.66 -76.05 -21.00
CA THR A 6 88.80 -75.64 -21.82
C THR A 6 89.75 -76.82 -21.93
N THR A 7 90.12 -77.19 -23.15
CA THR A 7 91.05 -78.29 -23.38
C THR A 7 92.12 -77.86 -24.34
N ASN A 8 93.37 -77.99 -23.91
CA ASN A 8 94.53 -77.84 -24.77
C ASN A 8 94.91 -79.21 -25.31
N PHE A 9 95.28 -79.29 -26.59
CA PHE A 9 95.81 -80.50 -27.19
C PHE A 9 97.15 -80.22 -27.86
N GLY A 10 98.11 -81.12 -27.63
CA GLY A 10 99.46 -81.08 -28.20
C GLY A 10 99.62 -82.03 -29.39
N ALA A 11 100.68 -81.83 -30.17
CA ALA A 11 101.05 -82.57 -31.39
C ALA A 11 100.52 -84.01 -31.42
N SER A 12 99.34 -84.17 -32.02
CA SER A 12 98.72 -85.47 -32.26
C SER A 12 98.62 -85.65 -33.76
N ASN A 13 99.13 -86.77 -34.25
CA ASN A 13 99.00 -87.15 -35.66
C ASN A 13 97.58 -87.65 -35.89
N ILE A 14 96.68 -86.73 -36.28
CA ILE A 14 95.27 -87.05 -36.52
C ILE A 14 95.18 -87.72 -37.90
N THR A 15 95.25 -89.04 -37.97
CA THR A 15 95.20 -89.79 -39.24
C THR A 15 93.79 -90.32 -39.56
N THR A 16 92.96 -90.52 -38.53
CA THR A 16 91.54 -90.91 -38.62
C THR A 16 90.80 -90.30 -37.42
N GLU A 17 89.62 -89.73 -37.64
CA GLU A 17 88.76 -89.02 -36.67
C GLU A 17 89.05 -89.32 -35.18
N GLN A 18 89.50 -88.31 -34.43
CA GLN A 18 89.91 -88.47 -33.03
C GLN A 18 89.11 -87.54 -32.11
N ALA A 19 88.60 -88.10 -31.00
CA ALA A 19 88.02 -87.31 -29.91
C ALA A 19 89.13 -86.59 -29.15
N ILE A 20 88.98 -85.27 -29.04
CA ILE A 20 90.02 -84.39 -28.48
C ILE A 20 89.50 -83.65 -27.25
N VAL A 21 88.18 -83.49 -27.13
CA VAL A 21 87.53 -82.97 -25.93
C VAL A 21 86.29 -83.79 -25.64
N THR A 22 86.20 -84.30 -24.42
CA THR A 22 84.96 -84.84 -23.86
C THR A 22 84.55 -83.92 -22.72
N VAL A 23 83.37 -83.31 -22.84
CA VAL A 23 82.76 -82.53 -21.76
C VAL A 23 81.71 -83.43 -21.10
N SER A 24 81.81 -83.62 -19.79
CA SER A 24 80.92 -84.52 -19.07
C SER A 24 79.47 -84.06 -19.15
N ALA A 25 78.54 -85.01 -19.18
CA ALA A 25 77.09 -84.79 -19.18
C ALA A 25 76.67 -83.86 -18.03
N SER A 26 77.31 -83.98 -16.87
CA SER A 26 77.07 -83.12 -15.71
C SER A 26 77.43 -81.65 -15.92
N ALA A 27 78.40 -81.34 -16.80
CA ALA A 27 78.83 -79.98 -17.08
C ALA A 27 77.98 -79.31 -18.18
N VAL A 28 77.32 -80.09 -19.03
CA VAL A 28 76.40 -79.60 -20.06
C VAL A 28 74.92 -79.73 -19.67
N ALA A 29 74.62 -80.41 -18.55
CA ALA A 29 73.26 -80.56 -18.04
C ALA A 29 72.61 -79.21 -17.74
N GLY A 30 71.43 -78.98 -18.31
CA GLY A 30 70.65 -77.76 -18.11
C GLY A 30 71.11 -76.55 -18.93
N VAL A 31 72.12 -76.71 -19.78
CA VAL A 31 72.55 -75.65 -20.70
C VAL A 31 71.65 -75.63 -21.94
N GLY A 32 70.97 -74.51 -22.17
CA GLY A 32 70.01 -74.33 -23.27
C GLY A 32 70.68 -74.00 -24.60
N ARG A 33 71.75 -73.21 -24.58
CA ARG A 33 72.58 -72.87 -25.75
C ARG A 33 74.06 -72.86 -25.40
N MET A 34 74.87 -73.40 -26.31
CA MET A 34 76.33 -73.44 -26.18
C MET A 34 77.02 -72.84 -27.40
N ALA A 35 78.29 -72.49 -27.24
CA ALA A 35 79.21 -72.30 -28.35
C ALA A 35 80.51 -73.07 -28.10
N VAL A 36 81.09 -73.58 -29.19
CA VAL A 36 82.40 -74.22 -29.17
C VAL A 36 83.34 -73.31 -29.95
N LEU A 37 84.30 -72.72 -29.24
CA LEU A 37 85.34 -71.88 -29.80
C LEU A 37 86.63 -72.69 -29.85
N CYS A 38 87.12 -72.93 -31.06
CA CYS A 38 88.32 -73.69 -31.33
C CYS A 38 89.37 -72.72 -31.86
N TYR A 39 90.55 -72.78 -31.26
CA TYR A 39 91.74 -72.09 -31.72
C TYR A 39 92.79 -73.13 -32.07
N MET A 40 93.18 -73.21 -33.33
CA MET A 40 94.12 -74.22 -33.83
C MET A 40 95.29 -73.57 -34.54
N GLN A 41 96.44 -74.25 -34.52
CA GLN A 41 97.65 -73.87 -35.21
C GLN A 41 98.24 -75.11 -35.90
N ALA A 42 98.39 -75.02 -37.23
CA ALA A 42 99.06 -76.05 -38.03
C ALA A 42 100.45 -75.56 -38.48
N LEU A 43 101.46 -76.42 -38.41
CA LEU A 43 102.87 -76.10 -38.75
C LEU A 43 103.18 -76.12 -40.26
N ASN A 44 102.24 -76.56 -41.11
CA ASN A 44 102.40 -76.53 -42.56
C ASN A 44 101.12 -76.00 -43.24
N THR A 45 101.27 -75.36 -44.40
CA THR A 45 100.19 -74.67 -45.13
C THR A 45 99.25 -75.62 -45.88
N ALA A 46 99.54 -76.92 -45.94
CA ALA A 46 98.82 -77.89 -46.76
C ALA A 46 97.91 -78.87 -45.99
N SER A 47 97.94 -78.87 -44.65
CA SER A 47 97.16 -79.79 -43.82
C SER A 47 96.36 -79.04 -42.75
N CYS A 48 95.17 -78.56 -43.13
CA CYS A 48 94.19 -78.05 -42.17
C CYS A 48 93.15 -79.12 -41.83
N VAL A 49 92.61 -79.07 -40.61
CA VAL A 49 91.45 -79.88 -40.18
C VAL A 49 90.33 -79.72 -41.22
N ARG A 50 89.85 -80.83 -41.77
CA ARG A 50 88.81 -80.83 -42.81
C ARG A 50 87.44 -80.50 -42.22
N GLU A 51 87.18 -81.06 -41.05
CA GLU A 51 85.86 -81.08 -40.45
C GLU A 51 86.00 -81.23 -38.92
N LEU A 52 85.22 -80.43 -38.19
CA LEU A 52 84.98 -80.61 -36.76
C LEU A 52 83.61 -81.29 -36.62
N ARG A 53 83.58 -82.47 -36.01
CA ARG A 53 82.32 -83.14 -35.68
C ARG A 53 82.06 -83.10 -34.19
N ILE A 54 80.79 -82.95 -33.87
CA ILE A 54 80.32 -82.99 -32.50
C ILE A 54 79.40 -84.18 -32.37
N TYR A 55 79.68 -84.97 -31.34
CA TYR A 55 78.91 -86.13 -30.96
C TYR A 55 78.29 -85.86 -29.61
N THR A 56 77.05 -86.31 -29.46
CA THR A 56 76.52 -86.55 -28.13
C THR A 56 76.20 -88.04 -28.02
N ASP A 57 76.68 -88.69 -26.97
CA ASP A 57 76.43 -90.12 -26.73
C ASP A 57 76.75 -91.00 -27.96
N GLY A 58 77.85 -90.66 -28.65
CA GLY A 58 78.31 -91.36 -29.85
C GLY A 58 77.53 -91.07 -31.15
N VAL A 59 76.49 -90.23 -31.13
CA VAL A 59 75.72 -89.85 -32.32
C VAL A 59 76.14 -88.46 -32.82
N SER A 60 76.46 -88.35 -34.11
CA SER A 60 76.80 -87.05 -34.71
C SER A 60 75.58 -86.15 -34.74
N VAL A 61 75.60 -85.05 -34.00
CA VAL A 61 74.48 -84.09 -33.92
C VAL A 61 74.53 -83.03 -35.02
N ASN A 62 75.57 -83.03 -35.87
CA ASN A 62 75.68 -82.11 -37.01
C ASN A 62 76.64 -82.66 -38.08
N SER A 63 76.16 -82.99 -39.29
CA SER A 63 76.94 -83.61 -40.39
C SER A 63 77.31 -82.66 -41.54
N GLY A 64 77.32 -81.35 -41.32
CA GLY A 64 77.47 -80.35 -42.38
C GLY A 64 78.70 -79.46 -42.26
N ILE A 65 79.92 -79.96 -42.48
CA ILE A 65 81.08 -79.12 -42.85
C ILE A 65 81.82 -79.76 -44.02
N GLY A 66 81.67 -79.17 -45.22
CA GLY A 66 82.56 -79.44 -46.36
C GLY A 66 83.87 -78.63 -46.25
N PRO A 67 84.93 -79.00 -46.98
CA PRO A 67 86.24 -78.36 -46.87
C PRO A 67 86.17 -76.84 -47.13
N VAL A 68 86.62 -76.02 -46.17
CA VAL A 68 86.71 -74.56 -46.33
C VAL A 68 88.09 -74.22 -46.88
N ALA A 69 88.15 -73.89 -48.17
CA ALA A 69 89.36 -73.40 -48.81
C ALA A 69 89.64 -71.96 -48.36
N VAL A 70 90.89 -71.72 -47.95
CA VAL A 70 91.43 -70.41 -47.57
C VAL A 70 91.55 -69.59 -48.85
N ASN A 71 90.58 -68.70 -49.13
CA ASN A 71 90.78 -67.47 -49.91
C ASN A 71 89.52 -66.60 -49.90
N ASN A 72 89.60 -65.46 -49.22
CA ASN A 72 88.72 -64.27 -49.31
C ASN A 72 87.20 -64.48 -49.27
N VAL A 73 86.56 -64.22 -48.11
CA VAL A 73 85.09 -64.03 -48.05
C VAL A 73 84.72 -62.88 -47.08
N PRO A 74 83.75 -62.00 -47.42
CA PRO A 74 83.31 -60.90 -46.57
C PRO A 74 82.44 -61.35 -45.38
N PHE A 75 82.42 -60.52 -44.34
CA PHE A 75 81.62 -60.67 -43.11
C PHE A 75 80.13 -60.95 -43.40
N ASN A 76 79.64 -62.16 -43.04
CA ASN A 76 78.22 -62.43 -42.84
C ASN A 76 78.03 -63.21 -41.52
N HIS A 77 77.16 -62.70 -40.65
CA HIS A 77 77.06 -63.01 -39.23
C HIS A 77 76.51 -64.40 -38.87
N ASP A 78 76.13 -65.24 -39.86
CA ASP A 78 75.50 -66.53 -39.58
C ASP A 78 76.31 -67.79 -39.96
N ALA A 79 77.47 -67.68 -40.61
CA ALA A 79 78.23 -68.89 -41.01
C ALA A 79 79.71 -68.72 -41.41
N ALA A 80 80.46 -67.71 -40.94
CA ALA A 80 81.84 -67.54 -41.38
C ALA A 80 82.87 -68.17 -40.43
N ALA A 81 83.56 -69.22 -40.88
CA ALA A 81 84.83 -69.68 -40.30
C ALA A 81 85.92 -68.66 -40.65
N PHE A 82 86.64 -68.15 -39.65
CA PHE A 82 87.73 -67.19 -39.86
C PHE A 82 89.04 -67.96 -39.97
N ALA A 83 89.82 -67.73 -41.04
CA ALA A 83 91.17 -68.27 -41.15
C ALA A 83 92.15 -67.15 -41.50
N GLU A 84 93.09 -66.86 -40.59
CA GLU A 84 94.17 -65.92 -40.84
C GLU A 84 95.51 -66.67 -40.90
N THR A 85 96.31 -66.39 -41.92
CA THR A 85 97.65 -66.97 -42.07
C THR A 85 98.69 -65.93 -41.68
N HIS A 86 99.43 -66.18 -40.60
CA HIS A 86 100.59 -65.35 -40.22
C HIS A 86 101.81 -66.28 -40.07
N GLY A 87 102.88 -66.02 -40.82
CA GLY A 87 104.19 -66.66 -40.62
C GLY A 87 104.28 -68.17 -40.86
N GLY A 88 103.53 -68.75 -41.80
CA GLY A 88 103.54 -70.19 -42.08
C GLY A 88 102.63 -71.03 -41.17
N THR A 89 101.90 -70.37 -40.27
CA THR A 89 100.87 -70.97 -39.40
C THR A 89 99.48 -70.52 -39.81
N THR A 90 98.58 -71.48 -40.03
CA THR A 90 97.16 -71.23 -40.32
C THR A 90 96.37 -71.37 -39.03
N THR A 91 95.65 -70.31 -38.63
CA THR A 91 94.66 -70.38 -37.56
C THR A 91 93.27 -70.61 -38.16
N CYS A 92 92.47 -71.49 -37.56
CA CYS A 92 91.08 -71.69 -37.94
C CYS A 92 90.19 -71.41 -36.72
N LEU A 93 89.31 -70.41 -36.81
CA LEU A 93 88.35 -70.03 -35.77
C LEU A 93 86.97 -70.61 -36.08
N SER A 94 86.33 -71.21 -35.06
CA SER A 94 85.08 -71.97 -35.19
C SER A 94 83.78 -71.20 -34.89
N ARG A 95 82.69 -71.82 -35.36
CA ARG A 95 81.29 -71.39 -35.51
C ARG A 95 80.45 -71.57 -34.24
N ILE A 96 79.41 -70.75 -34.05
CA ILE A 96 78.35 -70.89 -33.03
C ILE A 96 77.46 -72.09 -33.40
N ILE A 97 77.24 -73.05 -32.50
CA ILE A 97 76.43 -74.24 -32.77
C ILE A 97 75.27 -74.30 -31.77
N PRO A 98 73.99 -74.34 -32.21
CA PRO A 98 72.89 -74.60 -31.30
C PRO A 98 73.01 -76.03 -30.77
N HIS A 99 73.24 -76.20 -29.47
CA HIS A 99 73.09 -77.50 -28.82
C HIS A 99 71.65 -77.66 -28.34
N VAL A 100 70.96 -78.69 -28.83
CA VAL A 100 69.68 -79.12 -28.27
C VAL A 100 69.98 -80.08 -27.13
N GLY A 101 69.60 -79.68 -25.92
CA GLY A 101 69.91 -80.36 -24.67
C GLY A 101 69.77 -81.87 -24.76
N THR A 102 70.88 -82.57 -24.51
CA THR A 102 70.94 -84.02 -24.42
C THR A 102 71.62 -84.45 -23.13
N SER A 103 71.22 -85.58 -22.57
CA SER A 103 71.63 -86.09 -21.26
C SER A 103 72.97 -86.85 -21.24
N GLY A 104 73.76 -86.77 -22.31
CA GLY A 104 75.00 -87.54 -22.50
C GLY A 104 76.25 -86.65 -22.58
N ASP A 105 77.42 -87.27 -22.51
CA ASP A 105 78.71 -86.58 -22.69
C ASP A 105 78.80 -85.97 -24.09
N LEU A 106 79.36 -84.76 -24.15
CA LEU A 106 79.61 -84.04 -25.40
C LEU A 106 81.04 -84.33 -25.87
N ASP A 107 81.15 -85.00 -27.01
CA ASP A 107 82.41 -85.37 -27.63
C ASP A 107 82.70 -84.46 -28.84
N ILE A 108 83.82 -83.76 -28.81
CA ILE A 108 84.28 -82.90 -29.90
C ILE A 108 85.45 -83.63 -30.58
N ARG A 109 85.28 -83.95 -31.85
CA ARG A 109 86.24 -84.73 -32.65
C ARG A 109 86.76 -83.92 -33.83
N LEU A 110 88.07 -83.98 -34.07
CA LEU A 110 88.70 -83.38 -35.25
C LEU A 110 88.94 -84.45 -36.32
N ILE A 111 88.74 -84.05 -37.57
CA ILE A 111 89.00 -84.89 -38.75
C ILE A 111 90.04 -84.20 -39.62
N SER A 112 91.16 -84.89 -39.88
CA SER A 112 92.20 -84.42 -40.80
C SER A 112 91.77 -84.55 -42.27
N SER A 113 92.27 -83.65 -43.12
CA SER A 113 92.07 -83.68 -44.58
C SER A 113 92.99 -84.66 -45.30
N ASN A 114 94.12 -85.05 -44.72
CA ASN A 114 95.15 -85.84 -45.39
C ASN A 114 95.71 -86.95 -44.47
N SER A 115 96.10 -88.08 -45.05
CA SER A 115 96.69 -89.25 -44.35
C SER A 115 98.18 -89.10 -44.00
N GLY A 116 98.73 -87.88 -44.06
CA GLY A 116 100.12 -87.58 -43.71
C GLY A 116 100.23 -86.90 -42.33
N ASP A 117 101.05 -87.47 -41.46
CA ASP A 117 101.35 -86.98 -40.10
C ASP A 117 101.68 -85.47 -40.07
N THR A 118 100.72 -84.66 -39.62
CA THR A 118 100.95 -83.24 -39.33
C THR A 118 100.50 -82.95 -37.90
N ALA A 119 101.41 -82.43 -37.07
CA ALA A 119 101.11 -82.02 -35.71
C ALA A 119 100.21 -80.78 -35.71
N VAL A 120 99.00 -80.92 -35.15
CA VAL A 120 98.08 -79.82 -34.86
C VAL A 120 98.14 -79.51 -33.37
N TYR A 121 98.25 -78.22 -33.04
CA TYR A 121 98.15 -77.72 -31.66
C TYR A 121 96.94 -76.81 -31.54
N GLY A 122 96.30 -76.80 -30.39
CA GLY A 122 95.18 -75.89 -30.20
C GLY A 122 94.54 -75.93 -28.83
N THR A 123 93.62 -75.00 -28.64
CA THR A 123 92.76 -74.88 -27.46
C THR A 123 91.31 -74.86 -27.92
N ILE A 124 90.48 -75.66 -27.25
CA ILE A 124 89.03 -75.66 -27.43
C ILE A 124 88.37 -75.14 -26.16
N TYR A 125 87.52 -74.12 -26.31
CA TYR A 125 86.65 -73.57 -25.28
C TYR A 125 85.21 -73.97 -25.58
N VAL A 126 84.52 -74.49 -24.56
CA VAL A 126 83.07 -74.73 -24.61
C VAL A 126 82.41 -73.78 -23.63
N VAL A 127 81.46 -72.97 -24.09
CA VAL A 127 80.84 -71.90 -23.30
C VAL A 127 79.31 -72.02 -23.34
N SER A 128 78.64 -71.75 -22.22
CA SER A 128 77.19 -71.55 -22.14
C SER A 128 76.83 -70.11 -22.50
N LEU A 129 75.78 -69.98 -23.31
CA LEU A 129 75.20 -68.71 -23.75
C LEU A 129 73.91 -68.36 -22.99
N ASP A 130 73.46 -69.18 -22.04
CA ASP A 130 72.15 -69.01 -21.39
C ASP A 130 72.01 -67.67 -20.65
N GLU A 131 73.10 -67.18 -20.05
CA GLU A 131 73.12 -65.85 -19.42
C GLU A 131 72.88 -64.72 -20.43
N MET A 132 73.30 -64.90 -21.69
CA MET A 132 73.03 -63.95 -22.77
C MET A 132 71.59 -64.05 -23.25
N ASP A 133 71.02 -65.26 -23.30
CA ASP A 133 69.60 -65.45 -23.62
C ASP A 133 68.69 -64.85 -22.54
N GLY A 134 69.05 -64.99 -21.26
CA GLY A 134 68.34 -64.35 -20.15
C GLY A 134 68.41 -62.82 -20.19
N ALA A 135 69.58 -62.27 -20.55
CA ALA A 135 69.73 -60.83 -20.76
C ALA A 135 68.87 -60.35 -21.95
N LEU A 136 68.86 -61.07 -23.07
CA LEU A 136 68.05 -60.75 -24.25
C LEU A 136 66.55 -60.82 -23.95
N ALA A 137 66.11 -61.84 -23.20
CA ALA A 137 64.73 -61.95 -22.75
C ALA A 137 64.32 -60.79 -21.82
N THR A 138 65.23 -60.33 -20.96
CA THR A 138 65.01 -59.15 -20.11
C THR A 138 64.84 -57.87 -20.95
N HIS A 139 65.67 -57.70 -21.99
CA HIS A 139 65.55 -56.57 -22.93
C HIS A 139 64.22 -56.62 -23.70
N ALA A 140 63.82 -57.78 -24.20
CA ALA A 140 62.52 -57.96 -24.85
C ALA A 140 61.34 -57.61 -23.91
N GLY A 141 61.46 -57.93 -22.62
CA GLY A 141 60.50 -57.52 -21.58
C GLY A 141 60.47 -56.00 -21.34
N SER A 142 61.62 -55.33 -21.35
CA SER A 142 61.67 -53.86 -21.26
C SER A 142 61.08 -53.19 -22.51
N ASP A 143 61.31 -53.73 -23.70
CA ASP A 143 60.75 -53.20 -24.95
C ASP A 143 59.22 -53.26 -24.94
N GLY A 144 58.64 -54.37 -24.45
CA GLY A 144 57.19 -54.49 -24.26
C GLY A 144 56.62 -53.49 -23.26
N SER A 145 57.36 -53.19 -22.18
CA SER A 145 56.95 -52.21 -21.17
C SER A 145 56.99 -50.77 -21.71
N ILE A 146 58.01 -50.46 -22.53
CA ILE A 146 58.14 -49.17 -23.21
C ILE A 146 57.00 -48.98 -24.21
N ALA A 147 56.69 -50.01 -25.01
CA ALA A 147 55.57 -49.97 -25.96
C ALA A 147 54.24 -49.68 -25.26
N ALA A 148 53.95 -50.37 -24.15
CA ALA A 148 52.74 -50.12 -23.36
C ALA A 148 52.68 -48.69 -22.78
N ALA A 149 53.82 -48.14 -22.36
CA ALA A 149 53.90 -46.75 -21.88
C ALA A 149 53.66 -45.74 -23.01
N ILE A 150 54.19 -45.99 -24.21
CA ILE A 150 53.94 -45.18 -25.40
C ILE A 150 52.46 -45.19 -25.76
N ASP A 151 51.82 -46.36 -25.80
CA ASP A 151 50.38 -46.49 -26.10
C ASP A 151 49.52 -45.71 -25.08
N ALA A 152 49.89 -45.76 -23.80
CA ALA A 152 49.21 -44.99 -22.75
C ALA A 152 49.39 -43.48 -22.92
N ILE A 153 50.59 -43.03 -23.30
CA ILE A 153 50.89 -41.63 -23.61
C ILE A 153 50.09 -41.17 -24.83
N ASP A 154 50.04 -41.96 -25.90
CA ASP A 154 49.29 -41.64 -27.11
C ASP A 154 47.79 -41.55 -26.84
N THR A 155 47.26 -42.46 -26.01
CA THR A 155 45.87 -42.40 -25.54
C THR A 155 45.60 -41.12 -24.76
N ALA A 156 46.49 -40.72 -23.85
CA ALA A 156 46.37 -39.48 -23.10
C ALA A 156 46.48 -38.24 -24.01
N ALA A 157 47.40 -38.25 -24.98
CA ALA A 157 47.58 -37.17 -25.95
C ALA A 157 46.32 -36.99 -26.80
N ALA A 158 45.73 -38.08 -27.31
CA ALA A 158 44.47 -38.04 -28.04
C ALA A 158 43.32 -37.47 -27.18
N ALA A 159 43.25 -37.81 -25.89
CA ALA A 159 42.24 -37.26 -24.99
C ALA A 159 42.45 -35.76 -24.70
N ILE A 160 43.69 -35.31 -24.55
CA ILE A 160 44.05 -33.88 -24.40
C ILE A 160 43.69 -33.11 -25.68
N GLN A 161 44.02 -33.66 -26.84
CA GLN A 161 43.67 -33.07 -28.13
C GLN A 161 42.16 -32.93 -28.27
N ALA A 162 41.39 -33.98 -27.99
CA ALA A 162 39.92 -33.92 -28.03
C ALA A 162 39.33 -32.87 -27.07
N LYS A 163 39.92 -32.67 -25.88
CA LYS A 163 39.50 -31.59 -24.96
C LYS A 163 39.88 -30.21 -25.49
N THR A 164 41.04 -30.09 -26.13
CA THR A 164 41.55 -28.82 -26.66
C THR A 164 40.79 -28.40 -27.92
N ASP A 165 40.45 -29.34 -28.80
CA ASP A 165 39.64 -29.10 -30.01
C ASP A 165 38.21 -28.63 -29.68
N ASN A 166 37.72 -28.97 -28.48
CA ASN A 166 36.44 -28.48 -27.97
C ASN A 166 36.51 -27.08 -27.36
N LEU A 167 37.71 -26.50 -27.20
CA LEU A 167 37.82 -25.10 -26.82
C LEU A 167 37.49 -24.23 -28.04
N PRO A 168 36.68 -23.17 -27.87
CA PRO A 168 36.47 -22.21 -28.95
C PRO A 168 37.81 -21.56 -29.33
N ALA A 169 37.99 -21.17 -30.59
CA ALA A 169 39.24 -20.62 -31.14
C ALA A 169 39.87 -19.44 -30.36
N ALA A 170 39.06 -18.75 -29.54
CA ALA A 170 39.51 -17.79 -28.54
C ALA A 170 38.64 -17.96 -27.28
N PRO A 171 39.05 -18.78 -26.30
CA PRO A 171 38.24 -19.05 -25.09
C PRO A 171 38.10 -17.81 -24.18
N ALA A 172 38.98 -16.82 -24.34
CA ALA A 172 38.94 -15.51 -23.69
C ALA A 172 38.79 -14.36 -24.70
N ALA A 173 38.04 -14.56 -25.79
CA ALA A 173 37.78 -13.46 -26.74
C ALA A 173 37.10 -12.29 -26.02
N GLN A 174 37.74 -11.11 -26.02
CA GLN A 174 37.17 -9.85 -25.51
C GLN A 174 35.77 -9.61 -26.06
N ALA A 175 35.53 -9.96 -27.33
CA ALA A 175 34.22 -9.88 -27.98
C ALA A 175 33.08 -10.66 -27.27
N LYS A 176 33.35 -11.83 -26.66
CA LYS A 176 32.34 -12.57 -25.88
C LYS A 176 32.04 -11.90 -24.55
N LEU A 177 33.05 -11.31 -23.92
CA LEU A 177 32.90 -10.51 -22.71
C LEU A 177 32.13 -9.23 -23.01
N ASP A 178 32.44 -8.57 -24.12
CA ASP A 178 31.74 -7.37 -24.61
C ASP A 178 30.27 -7.69 -24.92
N THR A 179 29.99 -8.84 -25.53
CA THR A 179 28.61 -9.28 -25.80
C THR A 179 27.84 -9.55 -24.49
N LEU A 180 28.46 -10.20 -23.50
CA LEU A 180 27.87 -10.41 -22.18
C LEU A 180 27.60 -9.09 -21.44
N HIS A 181 28.53 -8.13 -21.53
CA HIS A 181 28.38 -6.79 -20.98
C HIS A 181 27.27 -5.99 -21.67
N ASP A 182 27.13 -6.12 -22.98
CA ASP A 182 26.16 -5.34 -23.76
C ASP A 182 24.74 -5.93 -23.73
N THR A 183 24.62 -7.26 -23.58
CA THR A 183 23.31 -7.94 -23.66
C THR A 183 22.74 -8.45 -22.33
N ARG A 184 23.56 -8.71 -21.31
CA ARG A 184 23.12 -9.45 -20.11
C ARG A 184 23.11 -8.66 -18.80
N ILE A 185 23.84 -7.54 -18.70
CA ILE A 185 23.87 -6.71 -17.49
C ILE A 185 23.17 -5.36 -17.77
N PRO A 186 21.83 -5.30 -17.65
CA PRO A 186 21.13 -4.03 -17.72
C PRO A 186 21.56 -3.14 -16.53
N GLY A 187 22.05 -1.93 -16.82
CA GLY A 187 22.32 -0.90 -15.81
C GLY A 187 23.77 -0.44 -15.64
N VAL A 188 24.74 -1.03 -16.38
CA VAL A 188 26.14 -0.56 -16.30
C VAL A 188 26.65 0.04 -17.62
N ILE A 189 26.18 -0.43 -18.79
CA ILE A 189 26.70 0.02 -20.11
C ILE A 189 25.60 0.40 -21.12
N GLN A 190 24.45 -0.29 -21.15
CA GLN A 190 23.28 0.21 -21.90
C GLN A 190 22.70 1.39 -21.12
N PRO A 191 22.72 2.63 -21.64
CA PRO A 191 21.94 3.69 -21.06
C PRO A 191 20.51 3.15 -20.98
N GLN A 192 19.85 3.27 -19.83
CA GLN A 192 18.44 2.88 -19.67
C GLN A 192 17.48 3.75 -20.52
N THR A 193 17.99 4.36 -21.59
CA THR A 193 17.35 5.35 -22.44
C THR A 193 16.27 4.74 -23.34
N GLY A 194 16.10 3.41 -23.36
CA GLY A 194 15.09 2.72 -24.18
C GLY A 194 14.02 2.00 -23.35
N ASP A 195 14.41 0.97 -22.60
CA ASP A 195 13.45 0.10 -21.89
C ASP A 195 12.77 0.78 -20.69
N SER A 196 13.50 1.63 -19.96
CA SER A 196 12.87 2.43 -18.90
C SER A 196 11.93 3.47 -19.48
N PHE A 197 12.22 4.03 -20.66
CA PHE A 197 11.29 4.90 -21.38
C PHE A 197 10.02 4.16 -21.81
N ALA A 198 10.13 2.91 -22.27
CA ALA A 198 8.99 2.10 -22.67
C ALA A 198 8.15 1.60 -21.47
N ARG A 199 8.79 1.16 -20.38
CA ARG A 199 8.13 0.58 -19.20
C ARG A 199 7.56 1.60 -18.22
N LEU A 200 8.13 2.81 -18.18
CA LEU A 200 7.53 3.93 -17.47
C LEU A 200 6.37 4.57 -18.25
N GLY A 201 6.01 4.00 -19.41
CA GLY A 201 4.78 4.31 -20.11
C GLY A 201 4.85 5.62 -20.87
N ALA A 202 5.74 5.72 -21.86
CA ALA A 202 5.63 6.77 -22.87
C ALA A 202 4.70 6.29 -24.00
N PRO A 203 3.47 6.85 -24.16
CA PRO A 203 2.84 6.92 -25.47
C PRO A 203 3.85 7.54 -26.46
N ALA A 204 3.87 7.13 -27.72
CA ALA A 204 4.79 7.67 -28.71
C ALA A 204 4.77 9.22 -28.71
N GLY A 205 5.86 9.85 -28.24
CA GLY A 205 6.01 11.30 -28.14
C GLY A 205 5.63 11.96 -26.80
N ALA A 206 5.10 11.22 -25.82
CA ALA A 206 4.82 11.73 -24.47
C ALA A 206 5.76 11.06 -23.45
N SER A 207 6.69 11.84 -22.89
CA SER A 207 7.55 11.40 -21.79
C SER A 207 6.78 11.50 -20.47
N VAL A 208 7.13 10.70 -19.45
CA VAL A 208 6.72 10.96 -18.05
C VAL A 208 7.09 12.39 -17.63
N SER A 209 8.14 12.97 -18.19
CA SER A 209 8.48 14.39 -18.00
C SER A 209 7.40 15.34 -18.53
N ALA A 210 6.69 14.98 -19.61
CA ALA A 210 5.56 15.74 -20.14
C ALA A 210 4.35 15.63 -19.20
N ASP A 211 4.05 14.44 -18.67
CA ASP A 211 2.99 14.26 -17.68
C ASP A 211 3.30 15.01 -16.38
N VAL A 212 4.54 14.96 -15.89
CA VAL A 212 5.00 15.73 -14.72
C VAL A 212 4.92 17.24 -14.99
N ALA A 213 5.27 17.68 -16.21
CA ALA A 213 5.11 19.08 -16.61
C ALA A 213 3.63 19.50 -16.67
N ALA A 214 2.74 18.62 -17.13
CA ALA A 214 1.29 18.86 -17.11
C ALA A 214 0.76 18.96 -15.67
N VAL A 215 1.11 18.03 -14.79
CA VAL A 215 0.75 18.09 -13.36
C VAL A 215 1.28 19.37 -12.71
N LYS A 216 2.52 19.77 -13.03
CA LYS A 216 3.09 21.03 -12.54
C LYS A 216 2.30 22.24 -13.05
N THR A 217 1.88 22.22 -14.31
CA THR A 217 1.04 23.26 -14.91
C THR A 217 -0.32 23.33 -14.23
N ASP A 218 -0.98 22.20 -14.04
CA ASP A 218 -2.28 22.12 -13.36
C ASP A 218 -2.18 22.56 -11.89
N THR A 219 -1.11 22.18 -11.20
CA THR A 219 -0.82 22.64 -9.83
C THR A 219 -0.62 24.16 -9.80
N GLY A 220 0.13 24.71 -10.75
CA GLY A 220 0.30 26.16 -10.90
C GLY A 220 -1.01 26.88 -11.18
N ASN A 221 -1.84 26.34 -12.08
CA ASN A 221 -3.18 26.85 -12.38
C ASN A 221 -4.08 26.81 -11.15
N LEU A 222 -4.03 25.73 -10.37
CA LEU A 222 -4.81 25.59 -9.13
C LEU A 222 -4.41 26.65 -8.10
N VAL A 223 -3.11 26.80 -7.85
CA VAL A 223 -2.57 27.83 -6.94
C VAL A 223 -3.00 29.22 -7.41
N SER A 224 -2.87 29.52 -8.71
CA SER A 224 -3.30 30.79 -9.27
C SER A 224 -4.81 31.02 -9.12
N ARG A 225 -5.66 30.03 -9.37
CA ARG A 225 -7.12 30.16 -9.24
C ARG A 225 -7.53 30.37 -7.78
N VAL A 226 -6.95 29.59 -6.85
CA VAL A 226 -7.27 29.70 -5.43
C VAL A 226 -6.89 31.09 -4.90
N THR A 227 -5.67 31.56 -5.16
CA THR A 227 -5.18 32.82 -4.63
C THR A 227 -5.75 34.05 -5.36
N ALA A 228 -5.89 34.00 -6.68
CA ALA A 228 -6.23 35.19 -7.49
C ALA A 228 -7.67 35.25 -8.00
N THR A 229 -8.51 34.24 -7.75
CA THR A 229 -9.94 34.31 -8.10
C THR A 229 -10.88 34.00 -6.96
N LEU A 230 -10.58 32.99 -6.13
CA LEU A 230 -11.47 32.58 -5.04
C LEU A 230 -11.23 33.36 -3.74
N PHE A 231 -9.97 33.67 -3.42
CA PHE A 231 -9.58 34.41 -2.21
C PHE A 231 -8.94 35.76 -2.52
N THR A 232 -9.30 36.37 -3.65
CA THR A 232 -8.79 37.70 -4.01
C THR A 232 -9.15 38.71 -2.93
N GLY A 233 -8.14 39.43 -2.43
CA GLY A 233 -8.32 40.41 -1.37
C GLY A 233 -8.45 39.83 0.04
N ILE A 234 -8.13 38.54 0.23
CA ILE A 234 -8.10 37.87 1.54
C ILE A 234 -6.68 37.32 1.77
N THR A 235 -5.95 37.88 2.74
CA THR A 235 -4.59 37.40 3.11
C THR A 235 -4.66 36.15 3.99
N SER A 236 -5.68 36.04 4.85
CA SER A 236 -5.90 34.87 5.70
C SER A 236 -7.39 34.64 5.97
N LEU A 237 -7.90 33.47 5.54
CA LEU A 237 -9.28 33.07 5.80
C LEU A 237 -9.55 32.86 7.29
N ALA A 238 -8.55 32.38 8.04
CA ALA A 238 -8.69 32.16 9.48
C ALA A 238 -8.91 33.48 10.23
N GLU A 239 -8.15 34.52 9.86
CA GLU A 239 -8.29 35.86 10.44
C GLU A 239 -9.66 36.47 10.07
N TRP A 240 -10.07 36.36 8.81
CA TRP A 240 -11.40 36.78 8.37
C TRP A 240 -12.54 36.13 9.17
N LEU A 241 -12.50 34.81 9.33
CA LEU A 241 -13.53 34.07 10.08
C LEU A 241 -13.49 34.38 11.57
N GLY A 242 -12.30 34.54 12.15
CA GLY A 242 -12.16 34.93 13.55
C GLY A 242 -12.75 36.31 13.82
N LEU A 243 -12.52 37.30 12.94
CA LEU A 243 -13.11 38.63 13.04
C LEU A 243 -14.65 38.57 12.95
N LEU A 244 -15.19 37.89 11.92
CA LEU A 244 -16.64 37.76 11.74
C LEU A 244 -17.31 37.06 12.91
N ALA A 245 -16.66 36.05 13.48
CA ALA A 245 -17.16 35.34 14.64
C ALA A 245 -17.01 36.12 15.95
N GLY A 246 -16.17 37.18 16.00
CA GLY A 246 -15.86 37.93 17.23
C GLY A 246 -14.84 37.24 18.15
N LYS A 247 -14.23 36.14 17.69
CA LYS A 247 -13.40 35.24 18.50
C LYS A 247 -11.92 35.60 18.56
N GLN A 248 -11.52 36.68 17.89
CA GLN A 248 -10.13 37.12 17.85
C GLN A 248 -10.01 38.64 18.02
N VAL A 249 -8.87 39.06 18.54
CA VAL A 249 -8.51 40.47 18.64
C VAL A 249 -8.20 41.01 17.24
N GLY A 250 -8.69 42.22 16.93
CA GLY A 250 -8.76 42.79 15.58
C GLY A 250 -7.48 42.80 14.75
N ASP A 251 -7.25 41.77 13.91
CA ASP A 251 -6.22 41.78 12.88
C ASP A 251 -6.44 42.94 11.90
N ALA A 252 -5.43 43.79 11.74
CA ALA A 252 -5.54 45.03 10.97
C ALA A 252 -5.64 44.77 9.46
N THR A 253 -5.00 43.70 8.98
CA THR A 253 -4.99 43.33 7.56
C THR A 253 -6.37 42.81 7.16
N ALA A 254 -6.89 41.82 7.89
CA ALA A 254 -8.19 41.22 7.65
C ALA A 254 -9.33 42.26 7.78
N ARG A 255 -9.27 43.21 8.72
CA ARG A 255 -10.27 44.30 8.79
C ARG A 255 -10.24 45.22 7.58
N THR A 256 -9.04 45.56 7.11
CA THR A 256 -8.88 46.40 5.91
C THR A 256 -9.43 45.69 4.68
N GLU A 257 -9.13 44.41 4.55
CA GLU A 257 -9.64 43.53 3.51
C GLU A 257 -11.16 43.40 3.55
N LEU A 258 -11.74 43.15 4.73
CA LEU A 258 -13.19 43.00 4.90
C LEU A 258 -13.93 44.25 4.42
N ARG A 259 -13.44 45.42 4.86
CA ARG A 259 -13.98 46.73 4.47
C ARG A 259 -13.79 47.01 2.97
N ALA A 260 -12.79 46.41 2.33
CA ALA A 260 -12.52 46.57 0.91
C ALA A 260 -13.37 45.65 0.00
N THR A 261 -13.98 44.57 0.51
CA THR A 261 -14.74 43.62 -0.34
C THR A 261 -16.05 44.14 -0.92
N GLY A 262 -16.52 45.32 -0.51
CA GLY A 262 -17.64 46.02 -1.16
C GLY A 262 -19.02 45.39 -0.99
N ALA A 263 -19.12 44.26 -0.29
CA ALA A 263 -20.39 43.63 0.10
C ALA A 263 -20.94 44.33 1.36
N GLY A 264 -21.48 45.54 1.16
CA GLY A 264 -22.03 46.38 2.23
C GLY A 264 -21.09 47.53 2.58
N SER A 265 -21.59 48.76 2.50
CA SER A 265 -20.85 50.01 2.69
C SER A 265 -20.43 50.30 4.14
N GLY A 266 -20.13 49.26 4.93
CA GLY A 266 -19.93 49.35 6.37
C GLY A 266 -18.47 49.38 6.78
N THR A 267 -18.12 50.30 7.67
CA THR A 267 -16.90 50.21 8.48
C THR A 267 -17.06 49.04 9.44
N PHE A 268 -16.79 47.81 8.98
CA PHE A 268 -16.85 46.64 9.86
C PHE A 268 -16.02 46.89 11.13
N ASP A 269 -16.67 46.77 12.28
CA ASP A 269 -16.07 46.78 13.60
C ASP A 269 -16.42 45.48 14.32
N GLU A 270 -15.41 44.67 14.62
CA GLU A 270 -15.54 43.38 15.30
C GLU A 270 -16.24 43.49 16.67
N THR A 271 -16.24 44.68 17.29
CA THR A 271 -16.88 44.93 18.59
C THR A 271 -18.38 45.25 18.49
N SER A 272 -18.90 45.59 17.31
CA SER A 272 -20.33 45.87 17.09
C SER A 272 -20.99 44.98 16.03
N ASP A 273 -20.23 44.51 15.04
CA ASP A 273 -20.75 43.91 13.82
C ASP A 273 -20.44 42.41 13.70
N SER A 274 -19.59 41.87 14.57
CA SER A 274 -19.33 40.42 14.63
C SER A 274 -20.56 39.67 15.13
N ILE A 275 -20.64 38.37 14.83
CA ILE A 275 -21.74 37.51 15.30
C ILE A 275 -21.83 37.51 16.82
N GLU A 276 -20.68 37.42 17.53
CA GLU A 276 -20.67 37.56 18.98
C GLU A 276 -21.10 38.94 19.45
N ALA A 277 -20.60 40.01 18.82
CA ALA A 277 -21.02 41.36 19.17
C ALA A 277 -22.53 41.55 18.99
N LEU A 278 -23.13 40.98 17.94
CA LEU A 278 -24.58 41.02 17.71
C LEU A 278 -25.37 40.12 18.68
N ALA A 279 -24.79 38.99 19.09
CA ALA A 279 -25.40 38.10 20.08
C ALA A 279 -25.34 38.70 21.49
N ASP A 280 -24.24 39.38 21.83
CA ASP A 280 -23.98 40.00 23.12
C ASP A 280 -24.53 41.44 23.19
N ALA A 281 -24.87 42.05 22.05
CA ALA A 281 -25.48 43.37 22.01
C ALA A 281 -26.81 43.35 22.79
N PRO A 282 -26.96 44.20 23.83
CA PRO A 282 -28.22 44.32 24.57
C PRO A 282 -29.26 44.98 23.65
N GLY A 283 -29.91 44.17 22.81
CA GLY A 283 -30.70 44.68 21.68
C GLY A 283 -31.15 43.65 20.64
N ALA A 284 -30.45 42.53 20.47
CA ALA A 284 -30.93 41.41 19.67
C ALA A 284 -31.98 40.61 20.47
N PRO A 285 -33.26 40.65 20.08
CA PRO A 285 -34.28 41.30 20.92
C PRO A 285 -33.82 41.35 22.39
N ALA A 286 -33.36 42.54 22.82
CA ALA A 286 -33.04 42.81 24.21
C ALA A 286 -34.04 42.07 25.10
N GLU A 287 -33.56 41.33 26.10
CA GLU A 287 -34.41 41.00 27.23
C GLU A 287 -35.21 42.26 27.54
N VAL A 288 -36.52 42.16 27.39
CA VAL A 288 -37.43 43.27 27.62
C VAL A 288 -37.18 43.63 29.08
N ASP A 289 -36.36 44.65 29.32
CA ASP A 289 -36.18 45.18 30.65
C ASP A 289 -37.48 45.91 30.96
N GLU A 290 -38.46 45.13 31.39
CA GLU A 290 -39.79 45.60 31.76
C GLU A 290 -39.68 46.72 32.78
N ALA A 291 -38.65 46.71 33.63
CA ALA A 291 -38.43 47.77 34.60
C ALA A 291 -37.98 49.07 33.94
N ALA A 292 -37.07 49.03 32.95
CA ALA A 292 -36.66 50.20 32.19
C ALA A 292 -37.78 50.77 31.31
N ILE A 293 -38.56 49.90 30.66
CA ILE A 293 -39.72 50.31 29.86
C ILE A 293 -40.79 50.91 30.76
N ALA A 294 -41.11 50.28 31.90
CA ALA A 294 -42.05 50.84 32.85
C ALA A 294 -41.57 52.21 33.37
N ALA A 295 -40.30 52.33 33.76
CA ALA A 295 -39.75 53.61 34.21
C ALA A 295 -39.84 54.70 33.14
N ALA A 296 -39.52 54.40 31.88
CA ALA A 296 -39.65 55.33 30.75
C ALA A 296 -41.11 55.73 30.47
N VAL A 297 -42.03 54.77 30.55
CA VAL A 297 -43.48 55.00 30.38
C VAL A 297 -44.04 55.86 31.52
N TRP A 298 -43.58 55.66 32.75
CA TRP A 298 -44.05 56.41 33.93
C TRP A 298 -43.41 57.78 34.09
N THR A 299 -42.22 58.01 33.53
CA THR A 299 -41.53 59.31 33.56
C THR A 299 -41.86 60.22 32.38
N ASN A 300 -42.51 59.69 31.32
CA ASN A 300 -42.93 60.51 30.18
C ASN A 300 -44.07 61.47 30.57
N ALA A 301 -43.80 62.76 30.50
CA ALA A 301 -44.72 63.83 30.92
C ALA A 301 -45.99 63.95 30.03
N GLN A 302 -45.98 63.38 28.82
CA GLN A 302 -47.14 63.36 27.93
C GLN A 302 -47.54 61.91 27.63
N ARG A 303 -48.53 61.42 28.38
CA ARG A 303 -49.19 60.14 28.11
C ARG A 303 -50.57 60.42 27.53
N THR A 304 -50.70 60.37 26.22
CA THR A 304 -52.02 60.41 25.56
C THR A 304 -52.60 59.01 25.55
N LEU A 305 -53.53 58.76 26.47
CA LEU A 305 -54.41 57.62 26.41
C LEU A 305 -55.36 57.85 25.22
N THR A 306 -55.25 57.08 24.14
CA THR A 306 -56.11 57.26 22.94
C THR A 306 -57.55 56.78 23.17
N GLN A 307 -57.91 56.44 24.40
CA GLN A 307 -59.30 56.30 24.85
C GLN A 307 -59.40 57.03 26.18
N SER A 308 -60.17 58.10 26.24
CA SER A 308 -60.40 58.77 27.52
C SER A 308 -61.31 57.91 28.39
N ILE A 309 -61.08 57.87 29.70
CA ILE A 309 -61.96 57.20 30.67
C ILE A 309 -63.40 57.77 30.61
N GLY A 310 -63.60 58.93 29.97
CA GLY A 310 -64.92 59.51 29.68
C GLY A 310 -65.72 58.79 28.58
N GLU A 311 -65.11 57.95 27.75
CA GLU A 311 -65.83 57.16 26.72
C GLU A 311 -66.26 55.77 27.21
N LEU A 312 -65.86 55.37 28.44
CA LEU A 312 -66.23 54.10 29.08
C LEU A 312 -67.37 54.24 30.10
N ILE A 313 -67.98 55.42 30.23
CA ILE A 313 -69.19 55.68 31.01
C ILE A 313 -70.32 56.13 30.08
N GLU A 314 -70.70 55.29 29.12
CA GLU A 314 -71.94 55.44 28.35
C GLU A 314 -72.89 54.25 28.49
N LEU A 315 -72.73 53.47 29.57
CA LEU A 315 -73.75 52.52 29.99
C LEU A 315 -73.89 52.57 31.51
N ALA A 316 -74.39 53.70 32.03
CA ALA A 316 -75.12 53.67 33.30
C ALA A 316 -76.14 52.53 33.21
N GLN A 317 -76.18 51.66 34.22
CA GLN A 317 -76.86 50.36 34.18
C GLN A 317 -78.34 50.46 33.74
N SER A 318 -78.62 50.43 32.44
CA SER A 318 -79.98 50.30 31.91
C SER A 318 -80.42 48.83 31.94
N GLY A 319 -80.54 48.31 33.16
CA GLY A 319 -81.30 47.11 33.43
C GLY A 319 -82.79 47.34 33.19
N ARG A 320 -83.53 46.26 32.94
CA ARG A 320 -85.00 46.28 32.85
C ARG A 320 -85.59 46.65 34.21
N VAL A 321 -86.40 47.69 34.26
CA VAL A 321 -87.15 48.09 35.45
C VAL A 321 -88.44 47.28 35.57
N LEU A 322 -88.72 46.77 36.77
CA LEU A 322 -89.98 46.12 37.11
C LEU A 322 -90.61 46.82 38.30
N ILE A 323 -91.83 47.33 38.13
CA ILE A 323 -92.67 47.84 39.21
C ILE A 323 -93.76 46.81 39.47
N VAL A 324 -93.94 46.41 40.71
CA VAL A 324 -95.06 45.57 41.14
C VAL A 324 -96.06 46.46 41.87
N THR A 325 -97.32 46.46 41.44
CA THR A 325 -98.36 47.28 42.08
C THR A 325 -98.65 46.81 43.51
N HIS A 326 -99.12 47.72 44.36
CA HIS A 326 -99.39 47.48 45.78
C HIS A 326 -98.15 47.19 46.64
N TYR A 327 -96.98 47.71 46.25
CA TYR A 327 -95.77 47.67 47.06
C TYR A 327 -94.97 48.96 46.88
N SER A 328 -94.25 49.39 47.92
CA SER A 328 -93.23 50.42 47.75
C SER A 328 -92.14 49.92 46.79
N TRP A 329 -91.69 50.81 45.91
CA TRP A 329 -90.73 50.50 44.86
C TRP A 329 -89.55 51.47 44.93
N SER A 330 -88.33 50.97 44.71
CA SER A 330 -87.14 51.80 44.58
C SER A 330 -86.19 51.27 43.50
N LEU A 331 -85.48 52.19 42.86
CA LEU A 331 -84.47 51.94 41.85
C LEU A 331 -83.29 52.88 42.08
N SER A 332 -82.10 52.30 42.27
CA SER A 332 -80.85 53.06 42.30
C SER A 332 -80.16 52.96 40.94
N LEU A 333 -79.83 54.11 40.36
CA LEU A 333 -79.04 54.25 39.14
C LEU A 333 -77.73 54.92 39.51
N THR A 334 -76.61 54.31 39.14
CA THR A 334 -75.27 54.82 39.45
C THR A 334 -74.49 55.15 38.18
N GLY A 335 -73.52 56.05 38.32
CA GLY A 335 -72.64 56.44 37.21
C GLY A 335 -73.34 57.23 36.10
N LEU A 336 -74.32 58.08 36.43
CA LEU A 336 -75.04 58.93 35.47
C LEU A 336 -74.22 60.16 35.01
N GLY A 337 -73.00 60.31 35.50
CA GLY A 337 -72.14 61.48 35.27
C GLY A 337 -72.36 62.59 36.30
N ASP A 338 -71.60 63.68 36.21
CA ASP A 338 -71.70 64.80 37.17
C ASP A 338 -73.08 65.49 37.09
N LEU A 339 -73.76 65.54 38.23
CA LEU A 339 -75.08 66.14 38.45
C LEU A 339 -75.01 67.38 39.35
N THR A 340 -73.82 67.90 39.67
CA THR A 340 -73.67 69.07 40.54
C THR A 340 -74.32 70.35 39.99
N ASP A 341 -74.56 70.43 38.67
CA ASP A 341 -75.23 71.52 37.98
C ASP A 341 -76.70 71.24 37.59
N ALA A 342 -77.29 70.16 38.13
CA ALA A 342 -78.68 69.78 37.87
C ALA A 342 -79.67 70.69 38.63
N ASP A 343 -80.55 71.37 37.88
CA ASP A 343 -81.68 72.12 38.44
C ASP A 343 -82.86 71.20 38.80
N ASP A 344 -83.06 70.12 38.04
CA ASP A 344 -84.10 69.11 38.28
C ASP A 344 -83.80 67.80 37.55
N LEU A 345 -84.24 66.67 38.11
CA LEU A 345 -84.25 65.36 37.45
C LEU A 345 -85.68 64.94 37.17
N ILE A 346 -85.92 64.37 36.00
CA ILE A 346 -87.25 63.96 35.53
C ILE A 346 -87.19 62.49 35.14
N PHE A 347 -87.83 61.64 35.94
CA PHE A 347 -88.08 60.25 35.59
C PHE A 347 -89.46 60.13 34.94
N SER A 348 -89.54 59.56 33.74
CA SER A 348 -90.82 59.28 33.09
C SER A 348 -90.90 57.83 32.63
N LEU A 349 -92.02 57.18 32.92
CA LEU A 349 -92.35 55.83 32.45
C LEU A 349 -93.58 55.92 31.57
N LYS A 350 -93.47 55.38 30.35
CA LYS A 350 -94.54 55.38 29.35
C LYS A 350 -94.75 53.98 28.76
N SER A 351 -95.98 53.68 28.37
CA SER A 351 -96.29 52.44 27.64
C SER A 351 -95.88 52.53 26.17
N ASP A 352 -95.89 53.74 25.58
CA ASP A 352 -95.32 54.03 24.26
C ASP A 352 -94.45 55.30 24.35
N PRO A 353 -93.19 55.29 23.88
CA PRO A 353 -92.31 56.46 23.93
C PRO A 353 -92.85 57.68 23.16
N ARG A 354 -93.82 57.51 22.25
CA ARG A 354 -94.45 58.62 21.51
C ARG A 354 -95.53 59.36 22.30
N GLN A 355 -95.95 58.84 23.45
CA GLN A 355 -96.91 59.51 24.31
C GLN A 355 -96.33 60.82 24.86
N SER A 356 -97.17 61.85 24.96
CA SER A 356 -96.78 63.11 25.61
C SER A 356 -96.51 62.87 27.10
N ASP A 357 -95.74 63.76 27.72
CA ASP A 357 -95.43 63.66 29.16
C ASP A 357 -96.69 63.74 30.03
N ALA A 358 -97.74 64.41 29.55
CA ALA A 358 -99.04 64.44 30.23
C ALA A 358 -99.75 63.08 30.27
N ALA A 359 -99.41 62.16 29.37
CA ALA A 359 -99.95 60.80 29.31
C ALA A 359 -99.00 59.75 29.95
N ALA A 360 -97.95 60.19 30.66
CA ALA A 360 -97.02 59.27 31.32
C ALA A 360 -97.72 58.40 32.37
N ALA A 361 -97.34 57.13 32.42
CA ALA A 361 -97.84 56.18 33.42
C ALA A 361 -97.27 56.51 34.81
N VAL A 362 -96.00 56.90 34.87
CA VAL A 362 -95.38 57.52 36.04
C VAL A 362 -94.56 58.71 35.55
N GLN A 363 -94.67 59.84 36.23
CA GLN A 363 -93.67 60.90 36.11
C GLN A 363 -93.31 61.43 37.49
N VAL A 364 -92.04 61.34 37.85
CA VAL A 364 -91.48 61.88 39.10
C VAL A 364 -90.46 62.95 38.75
N ARG A 365 -90.48 64.06 39.48
CA ARG A 365 -89.48 65.13 39.37
C ARG A 365 -88.78 65.30 40.71
N GLN A 366 -87.48 65.55 40.71
CA GLN A 366 -86.69 65.69 41.94
C GLN A 366 -87.17 66.86 42.80
N THR A 367 -87.54 67.97 42.16
CA THR A 367 -88.02 69.18 42.85
C THR A 367 -89.51 69.16 43.22
N LEU A 368 -90.34 68.36 42.52
CA LEU A 368 -91.81 68.37 42.68
C LEU A 368 -92.41 67.06 43.18
N GLY A 369 -91.61 66.00 43.33
CA GLY A 369 -92.09 64.65 43.66
C GLY A 369 -92.87 64.00 42.51
N LEU A 370 -93.85 63.15 42.83
CA LEU A 370 -94.73 62.51 41.86
C LEU A 370 -95.66 63.54 41.20
N VAL A 371 -95.58 63.66 39.87
CA VAL A 371 -96.35 64.64 39.09
C VAL A 371 -97.50 63.98 38.32
N ARG A 372 -97.26 62.78 37.77
CA ARG A 372 -98.25 62.05 36.96
C ARG A 372 -98.36 60.59 37.36
N ILE A 373 -99.58 60.09 37.33
CA ILE A 373 -99.89 58.67 37.44
C ILE A 373 -101.01 58.28 36.46
N ASN A 374 -100.80 57.25 35.63
CA ASN A 374 -101.68 56.81 34.54
C ASN A 374 -102.27 57.95 33.68
N GLY A 375 -101.44 58.96 33.34
CA GLY A 375 -101.86 60.11 32.54
C GLY A 375 -102.70 61.17 33.28
N ALA A 376 -103.02 60.96 34.56
CA ALA A 376 -103.65 61.95 35.44
C ALA A 376 -102.59 62.69 36.28
N ALA A 377 -102.94 63.88 36.79
CA ALA A 377 -102.10 64.55 37.79
C ALA A 377 -102.12 63.74 39.11
N ALA A 378 -100.96 63.56 39.73
CA ALA A 378 -100.85 62.83 40.98
C ALA A 378 -101.58 63.57 42.12
N ALA A 379 -102.31 62.83 42.96
CA ALA A 379 -103.03 63.40 44.10
C ALA A 379 -102.08 63.88 45.20
N THR A 380 -101.01 63.12 45.44
CA THR A 380 -100.00 63.40 46.47
C THR A 380 -98.62 63.40 45.84
N ALA A 381 -97.97 64.56 45.81
CA ALA A 381 -96.62 64.70 45.29
C ALA A 381 -95.58 63.89 46.10
N GLY A 382 -95.82 63.70 47.40
CA GLY A 382 -94.92 62.96 48.29
C GLY A 382 -94.85 61.45 48.03
N ASP A 383 -95.74 60.89 47.21
CA ASP A 383 -95.78 59.44 46.95
C ASP A 383 -94.73 58.98 45.92
N GLY A 384 -93.86 59.90 45.47
CA GLY A 384 -92.69 59.56 44.66
C GLY A 384 -91.58 60.59 44.83
N ALA A 385 -90.34 60.12 44.84
CA ALA A 385 -89.17 60.95 45.04
C ALA A 385 -88.02 60.54 44.12
N ILE A 386 -87.14 61.50 43.84
CA ILE A 386 -85.82 61.28 43.26
C ILE A 386 -84.82 61.90 44.21
N VAL A 387 -83.89 61.10 44.73
CA VAL A 387 -82.83 61.52 45.64
C VAL A 387 -81.50 61.39 44.91
N ILE A 388 -80.70 62.45 44.91
CA ILE A 388 -79.32 62.41 44.42
C ILE A 388 -78.45 61.98 45.59
N ASP A 389 -77.94 60.75 45.54
CA ASP A 389 -77.16 60.14 46.62
C ASP A 389 -75.69 60.58 46.56
N ASP A 390 -75.12 60.70 45.35
CA ASP A 390 -73.80 61.30 45.08
C ASP A 390 -73.85 62.11 43.78
N ALA A 391 -73.77 63.45 43.89
CA ALA A 391 -73.85 64.33 42.75
C ALA A 391 -72.62 64.27 41.83
N ALA A 392 -71.43 63.99 42.35
CA ALA A 392 -70.20 63.97 41.55
C ALA A 392 -70.03 62.64 40.81
N ALA A 393 -70.47 61.53 41.42
CA ALA A 393 -70.49 60.21 40.77
C ALA A 393 -71.73 60.00 39.88
N GLY A 394 -72.82 60.75 40.12
CA GLY A 394 -74.07 60.63 39.39
C GLY A 394 -74.93 59.47 39.90
N ASP A 395 -74.99 59.28 41.21
CA ASP A 395 -75.77 58.23 41.84
C ASP A 395 -77.12 58.79 42.32
N VAL A 396 -78.21 58.15 41.91
CA VAL A 396 -79.59 58.60 42.12
C VAL A 396 -80.48 57.44 42.51
N THR A 397 -81.31 57.64 43.53
CA THR A 397 -82.37 56.70 43.92
C THR A 397 -83.74 57.30 43.61
N ILE A 398 -84.55 56.56 42.85
CA ILE A 398 -85.94 56.89 42.53
C ILE A 398 -86.84 55.97 43.36
N SER A 399 -87.86 56.51 44.00
CA SER A 399 -88.83 55.73 44.78
C SER A 399 -90.28 56.10 44.49
N LEU A 400 -91.16 55.11 44.66
CA LEU A 400 -92.61 55.27 44.69
C LEU A 400 -93.16 54.59 45.94
N GLU A 401 -94.07 55.26 46.62
CA GLU A 401 -94.79 54.69 47.76
C GLU A 401 -95.87 53.71 47.28
N GLU A 402 -96.28 52.79 48.17
CA GLU A 402 -97.33 51.81 47.86
C GLU A 402 -98.63 52.46 47.39
N THR A 403 -99.00 53.61 47.96
CA THR A 403 -100.20 54.38 47.58
C THR A 403 -100.18 54.86 46.12
N ALA A 404 -98.99 55.13 45.58
CA ALA A 404 -98.83 55.41 44.16
C ALA A 404 -98.86 54.12 43.34
N THR A 405 -98.09 53.10 43.72
CA THR A 405 -97.98 51.89 42.87
C THR A 405 -99.28 51.09 42.81
N GLU A 406 -100.16 51.18 43.81
CA GLU A 406 -101.53 50.63 43.78
C GLU A 406 -102.35 51.15 42.61
N LEU A 407 -102.17 52.42 42.24
CA LEU A 407 -103.00 53.06 41.22
C LEU A 407 -102.52 52.74 39.80
N LEU A 408 -101.35 52.12 39.60
CA LEU A 408 -100.76 51.92 38.28
C LEU A 408 -101.46 50.83 37.47
N ASP A 409 -101.67 51.12 36.19
CA ASP A 409 -102.17 50.13 35.23
C ASP A 409 -101.07 49.16 34.80
N GLU A 410 -101.44 47.93 34.44
CA GLU A 410 -100.47 46.92 33.99
C GLU A 410 -99.82 47.35 32.65
N ILE A 411 -98.48 47.37 32.60
CA ILE A 411 -97.70 47.70 31.41
C ILE A 411 -96.74 46.55 31.09
N ARG A 412 -97.01 45.85 29.99
CA ARG A 412 -96.25 44.67 29.53
C ARG A 412 -94.97 45.01 28.75
N SER A 413 -94.89 46.19 28.17
CA SER A 413 -93.75 46.61 27.34
C SER A 413 -93.63 48.13 27.35
N GLY A 414 -93.16 48.69 28.47
CA GLY A 414 -92.92 50.11 28.63
C GLY A 414 -91.48 50.51 28.36
N ARG A 415 -91.25 51.82 28.37
CA ARG A 415 -89.93 52.44 28.38
C ARG A 415 -89.89 53.49 29.48
N TYR A 416 -88.75 53.57 30.16
CA TYR A 416 -88.44 54.68 31.05
C TYR A 416 -87.30 55.51 30.47
N ASP A 417 -87.31 56.79 30.80
CA ASP A 417 -86.16 57.67 30.68
C ASP A 417 -85.96 58.44 31.99
N LEU A 418 -84.69 58.72 32.29
CA LEU A 418 -84.28 59.68 33.30
C LEU A 418 -83.56 60.81 32.59
N ALA A 419 -84.09 62.02 32.67
CA ALA A 419 -83.51 63.20 32.07
C ALA A 419 -83.12 64.24 33.13
N VAL A 420 -82.04 64.96 32.89
CA VAL A 420 -81.62 66.11 33.70
C VAL A 420 -81.98 67.40 32.99
N LEU A 421 -82.49 68.35 33.76
CA LEU A 421 -82.57 69.75 33.41
C LEU A 421 -81.42 70.46 34.12
N ARG A 422 -80.48 71.04 33.37
CA ARG A 422 -79.31 71.74 33.92
C ARG A 422 -79.52 73.24 34.01
N SER A 423 -78.72 73.87 34.87
CA SER A 423 -78.64 75.33 34.97
C SER A 423 -78.40 75.96 33.60
N GLY A 424 -79.35 76.78 33.14
CA GLY A 424 -79.37 77.35 31.79
C GLY A 424 -80.36 76.70 30.81
N GLY A 425 -81.14 75.70 31.25
CA GLY A 425 -82.30 75.17 30.52
C GLY A 425 -82.01 74.02 29.55
N ALA A 426 -80.79 73.48 29.52
CA ALA A 426 -80.45 72.32 28.70
C ALA A 426 -81.07 71.05 29.30
N LYS A 427 -81.76 70.24 28.46
CA LYS A 427 -82.36 68.95 28.84
C LYS A 427 -81.63 67.81 28.15
N ASN A 428 -81.06 66.90 28.93
CA ASN A 428 -80.34 65.72 28.43
C ASN A 428 -80.90 64.44 29.04
N VAL A 429 -80.99 63.36 28.25
CA VAL A 429 -81.33 62.03 28.76
C VAL A 429 -80.06 61.41 29.35
N LEU A 430 -80.13 60.94 30.59
CA LEU A 430 -79.04 60.31 31.34
C LEU A 430 -79.13 58.79 31.33
N ALA A 431 -80.34 58.25 31.39
CA ALA A 431 -80.59 56.81 31.31
C ALA A 431 -81.89 56.53 30.56
N LEU A 432 -81.94 55.42 29.82
CA LEU A 432 -83.14 54.97 29.14
C LEU A 432 -83.19 53.44 29.06
N GLY A 433 -84.33 52.84 29.37
CA GLY A 433 -84.42 51.38 29.39
C GLY A 433 -85.82 50.83 29.29
N PRO A 434 -85.96 49.49 29.15
CA PRO A 434 -87.25 48.83 29.20
C PRO A 434 -87.83 48.87 30.62
N ALA A 435 -89.14 49.06 30.72
CA ALA A 435 -89.90 49.02 31.97
C ALA A 435 -91.13 48.11 31.86
N GLU A 436 -91.48 47.43 32.94
CA GLU A 436 -92.72 46.67 33.08
C GLU A 436 -93.42 47.04 34.40
N VAL A 437 -94.75 47.14 34.35
CA VAL A 437 -95.60 47.26 35.54
C VAL A 437 -96.46 46.01 35.62
N ARG A 438 -96.36 45.28 36.74
CA ARG A 438 -97.05 44.01 36.97
C ARG A 438 -97.96 44.10 38.17
N LEU A 439 -99.10 43.43 38.10
CA LEU A 439 -100.04 43.38 39.22
C LEU A 439 -99.44 42.55 40.37
N GLY A 440 -99.42 43.13 41.57
CA GLY A 440 -99.17 42.39 42.81
C GLY A 440 -100.27 41.36 43.05
N ILE A 441 -99.90 40.09 43.28
CA ILE A 441 -100.86 39.00 43.50
C ILE A 441 -101.36 38.98 44.95
N THR A 442 -100.53 39.40 45.91
CA THR A 442 -100.88 39.46 47.33
C THR A 442 -101.39 40.86 47.68
N ARG A 443 -102.60 40.95 48.25
CA ARG A 443 -103.24 42.20 48.69
C ARG A 443 -103.33 42.27 50.21
N ALA A 444 -102.18 42.22 50.88
CA ALA A 444 -102.14 42.32 52.34
C ALA A 444 -101.99 43.79 52.73
N THR A 445 -103.05 44.37 53.28
CA THR A 445 -103.01 45.68 53.96
C THR A 445 -102.17 45.54 55.24
N ILE A 446 -101.08 46.30 55.37
CA ILE A 446 -100.36 46.49 56.63
C ILE A 446 -100.88 47.76 57.30
#